data_AF-A0A972UW52-F1
#
_entry.id   AF-A0A972UW52-F1
#
_cell.length_a   1.000
_cell.length_b   1.000
_cell.length_c   1.000
_cell.angle_alpha   90.00
_cell.angle_beta   90.00
_cell.angle_gamma   90.00
#
_symmetry.space_group_name_H-M   'P 1'
#
loop_
_entity.id
_entity.type
_entity.pdbx_description
1 polymer ?
#
loop_
_entity_poly.entity_id
_entity_poly.type
_entity_poly.pdbx_seq_one_letter_code
_entity_poly.pdbx_strand_id
1 'polypeptide(L)'
;YLEVKLDSFCNSGIFLRSNEGGAAYQIELAIPGNTGSLLGECLRPSERARATGYEKVWREDDWNSFRVRMEGDIPHLTLWINDTKMWDVQQPKNDFLAEATEGMIALQCHWVSVYSPAAGQGMRLTSWRPDRPIKFRNIAIKEL
;
A
#
# COMPACT_ATOMS: atom_id res chain seq x y z
N TYR A 1 -5.58 11.15 1.15
CA TYR A 1 -6.89 10.48 1.00
C TYR A 1 -7.00 9.98 -0.41
N LEU A 2 -7.58 8.80 -0.60
CA LEU A 2 -7.90 8.26 -1.91
C LEU A 2 -9.01 7.20 -1.76
N GLU A 3 -9.65 6.84 -2.86
CA GLU A 3 -10.51 5.68 -2.93
C GLU A 3 -9.90 4.62 -3.83
N VAL A 4 -10.02 3.37 -3.41
CA VAL A 4 -9.51 2.19 -4.10
C VAL A 4 -10.66 1.25 -4.42
N LYS A 5 -10.70 0.75 -5.65
CA LYS A 5 -11.48 -0.43 -6.02
C LYS A 5 -10.52 -1.51 -6.52
N LEU A 6 -10.49 -2.63 -5.81
CA LEU A 6 -9.58 -3.74 -6.04
C LEU A 6 -10.40 -5.02 -6.21
N ASP A 7 -10.19 -5.73 -7.30
CA ASP A 7 -10.80 -7.03 -7.54
C ASP A 7 -10.04 -8.14 -6.80
N SER A 8 -10.75 -9.21 -6.44
CA SER A 8 -10.13 -10.39 -5.85
C SER A 8 -8.99 -10.96 -6.71
N PHE A 9 -7.98 -11.45 -6.02
CA PHE A 9 -6.70 -11.96 -6.53
C PHE A 9 -5.84 -10.92 -7.26
N CYS A 10 -6.03 -9.64 -6.97
CA CYS A 10 -5.14 -8.57 -7.41
C CYS A 10 -4.27 -8.10 -6.23
N ASN A 11 -3.05 -7.66 -6.55
CA ASN A 11 -2.10 -7.05 -5.62
C ASN A 11 -1.65 -5.67 -6.10
N SER A 12 -1.50 -4.73 -5.17
CA SER A 12 -1.01 -3.38 -5.36
C SER A 12 -0.55 -2.82 -4.00
N GLY A 13 -0.24 -1.53 -3.97
CA GLY A 13 0.16 -0.82 -2.78
C GLY A 13 0.04 0.69 -2.95
N ILE A 14 -0.13 1.38 -1.84
CA ILE A 14 -0.04 2.83 -1.73
C ILE A 14 1.30 3.15 -1.08
N PHE A 15 2.15 3.88 -1.78
CA PHE A 15 3.50 4.18 -1.34
C PHE A 15 3.60 5.58 -0.75
N LEU A 16 4.31 5.69 0.36
CA LEU A 16 4.60 6.93 1.06
C LEU A 16 6.10 7.12 1.15
N ARG A 17 6.55 8.37 0.97
CA ARG A 17 7.96 8.73 0.93
C ARG A 17 8.75 7.79 0.02
N SER A 18 8.31 7.57 -1.21
CA SER A 18 9.00 6.68 -2.13
C SER A 18 10.13 7.40 -2.88
N ASN A 19 11.12 6.65 -3.36
CA ASN A 19 12.19 7.13 -4.24
C ASN A 19 12.16 6.46 -5.62
N GLU A 20 12.97 6.97 -6.56
CA GLU A 20 13.05 6.44 -7.93
C GLU A 20 13.57 4.99 -8.00
N GLY A 21 14.29 4.55 -6.97
CA GLY A 21 14.72 3.15 -6.82
C GLY A 21 13.62 2.20 -6.36
N GLY A 22 12.40 2.71 -6.12
CA GLY A 22 11.24 1.93 -5.69
C GLY A 22 11.16 1.66 -4.19
N ALA A 23 12.11 2.18 -3.39
CA ALA A 23 12.02 2.02 -1.94
C ALA A 23 10.89 2.90 -1.39
N ALA A 24 10.02 2.34 -0.54
CA ALA A 24 8.87 3.04 0.02
C ALA A 24 8.36 2.40 1.32
N TYR A 25 7.73 3.21 2.18
CA TYR A 25 6.73 2.68 3.11
C TYR A 25 5.49 2.34 2.30
N GLN A 26 4.94 1.13 2.50
CA GLN A 26 3.84 0.62 1.69
C GLN A 26 2.63 0.28 2.55
N ILE A 27 1.45 0.73 2.11
CA ILE A 27 0.18 0.15 2.53
C ILE A 27 -0.20 -0.91 1.50
N GLU A 28 -0.31 -2.16 1.95
CA GLU A 28 -0.64 -3.29 1.08
C GLU A 28 -2.08 -3.20 0.55
N LEU A 29 -2.29 -3.56 -0.72
CA LEU A 29 -3.60 -3.77 -1.33
C LEU A 29 -3.63 -5.17 -1.93
N ALA A 30 -4.15 -6.15 -1.19
CA ALA A 30 -4.14 -7.55 -1.59
C ALA A 30 -5.37 -8.30 -1.08
N ILE A 31 -6.17 -8.84 -1.99
CA ILE A 31 -7.38 -9.60 -1.66
C ILE A 31 -7.33 -10.95 -2.38
N PRO A 32 -7.50 -12.10 -1.70
CA PRO A 32 -7.35 -12.24 -0.26
C PRO A 32 -5.90 -11.91 0.16
N GLY A 33 -5.72 -11.37 1.35
CA GLY A 33 -4.38 -10.99 1.80
C GLY A 33 -4.39 -10.04 2.97
N ASN A 34 -3.32 -9.25 3.07
CA ASN A 34 -3.06 -8.35 4.18
C ASN A 34 -3.41 -6.89 3.83
N THR A 35 -4.48 -6.66 3.06
CA THR A 35 -4.93 -5.31 2.68
C THR A 35 -4.94 -4.36 3.88
N GLY A 36 -4.36 -3.17 3.70
CA GLY A 36 -4.23 -2.16 4.73
C GLY A 36 -3.04 -2.35 5.66
N SER A 37 -2.26 -3.42 5.56
CA SER A 37 -1.09 -3.60 6.43
C SER A 37 0.07 -2.69 6.03
N LEU A 38 0.81 -2.20 7.01
CA LEU A 38 2.04 -1.43 6.81
C LEU A 38 3.21 -2.40 6.57
N LEU A 39 3.75 -2.33 5.35
CA LEU A 39 4.91 -3.06 4.86
C LEU A 39 5.96 -2.05 4.34
N GLY A 40 6.98 -2.55 3.66
CA GLY A 40 7.85 -1.72 2.84
C GLY A 40 8.18 -2.42 1.53
N GLU A 41 8.26 -1.63 0.47
CA GLU A 41 8.78 -2.04 -0.84
C GLU A 41 10.26 -1.68 -0.87
N CYS A 42 11.15 -2.64 -1.16
CA CYS A 42 12.61 -2.42 -1.14
C CYS A 42 13.13 -1.74 0.15
N LEU A 43 12.35 -1.82 1.23
CA LEU A 43 12.51 -1.18 2.53
C LEU A 43 11.99 -2.13 3.60
N ARG A 44 12.58 -2.09 4.79
CA ARG A 44 12.04 -2.80 5.96
C ARG A 44 11.70 -1.77 7.04
N PRO A 45 10.40 -1.42 7.22
CA PRO A 45 9.99 -0.65 8.38
C PRO A 45 10.40 -1.37 9.66
N SER A 46 10.90 -0.62 10.63
CA SER A 46 11.23 -1.14 11.96
C SER A 46 9.99 -1.71 12.63
N GLU A 47 8.88 -0.97 12.59
CA GLU A 47 7.57 -1.41 13.09
C GLU A 47 6.61 -1.67 11.93
N ARG A 48 6.04 -2.87 11.92
CA ARG A 48 4.99 -3.27 10.96
C ARG A 48 3.63 -3.18 11.63
N ALA A 49 2.59 -2.95 10.85
CA ALA A 49 1.22 -2.87 11.33
C ALA A 49 0.32 -3.78 10.50
N ARG A 50 -0.59 -4.50 11.14
CA ARG A 50 -1.62 -5.27 10.43
C ARG A 50 -2.97 -4.58 10.57
N ALA A 51 -3.68 -4.40 9.48
CA ALA A 51 -5.07 -3.91 9.51
C ALA A 51 -6.01 -5.06 9.93
N THR A 52 -6.06 -5.38 11.22
CA THR A 52 -6.89 -6.47 11.72
C THR A 52 -8.38 -6.11 11.60
N GLY A 53 -9.18 -7.03 11.03
CA GLY A 53 -10.62 -6.83 10.88
C GLY A 53 -11.01 -5.88 9.74
N TYR A 54 -10.10 -5.56 8.82
CA TYR A 54 -10.43 -4.80 7.62
C TYR A 54 -11.56 -5.44 6.82
N GLU A 55 -11.68 -6.77 6.87
CA GLU A 55 -12.72 -7.55 6.20
C GLU A 55 -14.13 -7.16 6.65
N LYS A 56 -14.28 -6.61 7.87
CA LYS A 56 -15.58 -6.17 8.40
C LYS A 56 -16.05 -4.83 7.82
N VAL A 57 -15.12 -4.04 7.29
CA VAL A 57 -15.40 -2.71 6.75
C VAL A 57 -15.20 -2.64 5.24
N TRP A 58 -14.51 -3.63 4.67
CA TRP A 58 -14.28 -3.75 3.24
C TRP A 58 -15.60 -3.93 2.48
N ARG A 59 -15.75 -3.17 1.39
CA ARG A 59 -16.86 -3.29 0.46
C ARG A 59 -16.37 -4.03 -0.78
N GLU A 60 -16.77 -5.29 -0.89
CA GLU A 60 -16.47 -6.10 -2.07
C GLU A 60 -17.08 -5.48 -3.33
N ASP A 61 -16.33 -5.52 -4.43
CA ASP A 61 -16.73 -4.97 -5.73
C ASP A 61 -17.19 -3.49 -5.70
N ASP A 62 -16.77 -2.71 -4.71
CA ASP A 62 -17.06 -1.28 -4.59
C ASP A 62 -15.82 -0.46 -4.19
N TRP A 63 -15.98 0.87 -4.18
CA TRP A 63 -14.95 1.80 -3.74
C TRP A 63 -14.81 1.80 -2.22
N ASN A 64 -13.56 1.74 -1.77
CA ASN A 64 -13.16 1.78 -0.37
C ASN A 64 -12.29 3.01 -0.13
N SER A 65 -12.61 3.82 0.87
CA SER A 65 -11.82 5.00 1.21
C SER A 65 -10.61 4.63 2.05
N PHE A 66 -9.46 5.16 1.67
CA PHE A 66 -8.21 5.08 2.42
C PHE A 66 -7.80 6.49 2.84
N ARG A 67 -7.70 6.69 4.16
CA ARG A 67 -7.05 7.87 4.72
C ARG A 67 -5.75 7.41 5.35
N VAL A 68 -4.65 7.96 4.87
CA VAL A 68 -3.31 7.70 5.39
C VAL A 68 -2.74 9.03 5.85
N ARG A 69 -2.15 9.02 7.04
CA ARG A 69 -1.43 10.16 7.64
C ARG A 69 -0.02 9.70 7.96
N MET A 70 0.97 10.54 7.65
CA MET A 70 2.38 10.31 7.98
C MET A 70 3.00 11.63 8.42
N GLU A 71 3.57 11.67 9.61
CA GLU A 71 4.10 12.89 10.24
C GLU A 71 5.51 12.68 10.80
N GLY A 72 6.25 13.78 10.94
CA GLY A 72 7.56 13.82 11.58
C GLY A 72 8.70 13.20 10.76
N ASP A 73 9.93 13.57 11.09
CA ASP A 73 11.13 13.01 10.45
C ASP A 73 11.27 11.53 10.78
N ILE A 74 11.03 11.17 12.04
CA ILE A 74 10.78 9.79 12.48
C ILE A 74 9.29 9.49 12.28
N PRO A 75 8.91 8.63 11.32
CA PRO A 75 7.53 8.54 10.88
C PRO A 75 6.54 8.10 11.96
N HIS A 76 5.50 8.90 12.16
CA HIS A 76 4.25 8.49 12.81
C HIS A 76 3.19 8.25 11.73
N LEU A 77 2.75 7.00 11.55
CA LEU A 77 1.78 6.62 10.53
C LEU A 77 0.45 6.20 11.13
N THR A 78 -0.64 6.62 10.48
CA THR A 78 -2.00 6.17 10.83
C THR A 78 -2.80 5.85 9.57
N LEU A 79 -3.54 4.74 9.60
CA LEU A 79 -4.44 4.32 8.52
C LEU A 79 -5.90 4.23 8.99
N TRP A 80 -6.80 4.69 8.13
CA TRP A 80 -8.22 4.38 8.18
C TRP A 80 -8.70 3.77 6.87
N ILE A 81 -9.58 2.78 6.97
CA ILE A 81 -10.32 2.19 5.84
C ILE A 81 -11.81 2.40 6.11
N ASN A 82 -12.54 3.03 5.19
CA ASN A 82 -13.97 3.35 5.35
C ASN A 82 -14.28 3.97 6.73
N ASP A 83 -13.54 5.02 7.06
CA ASP A 83 -13.59 5.79 8.32
C ASP A 83 -13.24 5.01 9.61
N THR A 84 -12.96 3.71 9.51
CA THR A 84 -12.54 2.88 10.64
C THR A 84 -11.03 2.89 10.75
N LYS A 85 -10.52 3.23 11.94
CA LYS A 85 -9.07 3.25 12.21
C LYS A 85 -8.53 1.83 12.22
N MET A 86 -7.54 1.55 11.37
CA MET A 86 -6.93 0.22 11.28
C MET A 86 -5.76 0.07 12.26
N TRP A 87 -4.88 1.07 12.31
CA TRP A 87 -3.72 1.08 13.20
C TRP A 87 -3.14 2.49 13.32
N ASP A 88 -2.26 2.64 14.31
CA ASP A 88 -1.52 3.86 14.63
C ASP A 88 -0.12 3.46 15.11
N VAL A 89 0.92 3.82 14.36
CA VAL A 89 2.26 3.29 14.60
C VAL A 89 3.31 4.40 14.52
N GLN A 90 4.04 4.57 15.61
CA GLN A 90 5.27 5.36 15.66
C GLN A 90 6.45 4.46 15.30
N GLN A 91 7.22 4.83 14.26
CA GLN A 91 8.51 4.19 14.00
C GLN A 91 9.53 4.62 15.08
N PRO A 92 10.45 3.74 15.49
CA PRO A 92 11.52 4.10 16.43
C PRO A 92 12.64 4.92 15.79
N LYS A 93 12.73 4.91 14.46
CA LYS A 93 13.71 5.67 13.66
C LYS A 93 13.15 5.94 12.27
N ASN A 94 13.83 6.79 11.50
CA ASN A 94 13.59 6.86 10.06
C ASN A 94 14.29 5.68 9.38
N ASP A 95 13.52 4.73 8.82
CA ASP A 95 14.10 3.58 8.12
C ASP A 95 14.50 3.90 6.68
N PHE A 96 14.11 5.08 6.19
CA PHE A 96 14.32 5.45 4.80
C PHE A 96 15.81 5.66 4.48
N LEU A 97 16.18 5.37 3.23
CA LEU A 97 17.58 5.47 2.80
C LEU A 97 18.09 6.90 2.99
N ALA A 98 19.31 7.02 3.52
CA ALA A 98 19.97 8.29 3.82
C ALA A 98 19.15 9.21 4.76
N GLU A 99 18.27 8.63 5.58
CA GLU A 99 17.41 9.35 6.52
C GLU A 99 16.53 10.41 5.87
N ALA A 100 16.21 10.26 4.57
CA ALA A 100 15.38 11.24 3.87
C ALA A 100 13.98 11.33 4.50
N THR A 101 13.51 12.55 4.70
CA THR A 101 12.23 12.85 5.38
C THR A 101 11.13 13.20 4.38
N GLU A 102 11.50 13.36 3.11
CA GLU A 102 10.62 13.64 1.98
C GLU A 102 10.73 12.55 0.90
N GLY A 103 9.73 12.51 0.03
CA GLY A 103 9.69 11.59 -1.09
C GLY A 103 8.34 11.63 -1.80
N MET A 104 8.21 10.81 -2.84
CA MET A 104 7.00 10.75 -3.65
C MET A 104 5.88 9.98 -2.95
N ILE A 105 4.65 10.19 -3.41
CA ILE A 105 3.53 9.29 -3.20
C ILE A 105 3.31 8.55 -4.52
N ALA A 106 3.25 7.22 -4.47
CA ALA A 106 3.09 6.39 -5.66
C ALA A 106 2.00 5.34 -5.46
N LEU A 107 1.48 4.84 -6.58
CA LEU A 107 0.49 3.76 -6.62
C LEU A 107 1.11 2.60 -7.38
N GLN A 108 1.18 1.43 -6.74
CA GLN A 108 1.87 0.29 -7.31
C GLN A 108 0.99 -0.38 -8.37
N CYS A 109 1.53 -0.55 -9.57
CA CYS A 109 1.07 -1.58 -10.49
C CYS A 109 1.93 -2.83 -10.25
N HIS A 110 1.47 -3.73 -9.40
CA HIS A 110 2.29 -4.86 -8.96
C HIS A 110 2.57 -5.79 -10.14
N TRP A 111 3.86 -6.03 -10.41
CA TRP A 111 4.41 -6.95 -11.42
C TRP A 111 3.37 -7.48 -12.42
N VAL A 112 3.03 -6.63 -13.39
CA VAL A 112 2.42 -7.09 -14.63
C VAL A 112 3.52 -7.81 -15.40
N SER A 113 3.69 -9.12 -15.20
CA SER A 113 4.41 -9.85 -16.23
C SER A 113 3.57 -9.67 -17.50
N VAL A 114 4.10 -8.94 -18.47
CA VAL A 114 3.85 -9.29 -19.87
C VAL A 114 3.98 -10.81 -19.95
N TYR A 115 2.91 -11.47 -20.37
CA TYR A 115 2.70 -12.92 -20.33
C TYR A 115 3.91 -13.65 -20.95
N SER A 116 4.93 -13.90 -20.14
CA SER A 116 6.18 -14.53 -20.51
C SER A 116 6.23 -15.85 -19.74
N PRO A 117 6.22 -16.99 -20.43
CA PRO A 117 6.34 -18.29 -19.78
C PRO A 117 7.55 -18.41 -18.83
N ALA A 118 8.61 -17.60 -19.04
CA ALA A 118 9.79 -17.57 -18.19
C ALA A 118 9.54 -16.87 -16.83
N ALA A 119 8.64 -15.89 -16.77
CA ALA A 119 8.36 -15.14 -15.55
C ALA A 119 7.58 -15.96 -14.49
N GLY A 120 6.91 -17.05 -14.88
CA GLY A 120 6.14 -17.91 -13.98
C GLY A 120 6.95 -18.99 -13.25
N GLN A 121 8.26 -19.11 -13.48
CA GLN A 121 9.06 -20.21 -12.93
C GLN A 121 9.60 -19.94 -11.51
N GLY A 122 9.62 -18.69 -11.03
CA GLY A 122 10.16 -18.32 -9.71
C GLY A 122 9.13 -17.82 -8.69
N MET A 123 8.07 -17.15 -9.15
CA MET A 123 6.94 -16.71 -8.32
C MET A 123 5.65 -16.94 -9.09
N ARG A 124 4.61 -17.47 -8.42
CA ARG A 124 3.30 -17.66 -9.07
C ARG A 124 2.72 -16.28 -9.38
N LEU A 125 2.59 -15.96 -10.67
CA LEU A 125 2.01 -14.73 -11.22
C LEU A 125 0.49 -14.68 -11.04
N THR A 126 0.01 -14.85 -9.81
CA THR A 126 -1.43 -14.82 -9.48
C THR A 126 -1.89 -13.45 -8.98
N SER A 127 -1.00 -12.45 -9.00
CA SER A 127 -1.19 -11.12 -8.39
C SER A 127 -1.86 -10.10 -9.31
N TRP A 128 -2.08 -10.47 -10.57
CA TRP A 128 -2.75 -9.66 -11.59
C TRP A 128 -3.58 -10.57 -12.49
N ARG A 129 -4.76 -10.11 -12.90
CA ARG A 129 -5.65 -10.84 -13.84
C ARG A 129 -6.04 -9.92 -15.00
N PRO A 130 -6.06 -10.43 -16.25
CA PRO A 130 -6.66 -9.72 -17.36
C PRO A 130 -8.08 -9.25 -17.01
N ASP A 131 -8.44 -8.04 -17.44
CA ASP A 131 -9.76 -7.43 -17.25
C ASP A 131 -10.19 -7.21 -15.78
N ARG A 132 -9.24 -7.28 -14.84
CA ARG A 132 -9.44 -6.99 -13.41
C ARG A 132 -8.56 -5.82 -12.97
N PRO A 133 -8.85 -4.59 -13.44
CA PRO A 133 -8.00 -3.44 -13.19
C PRO A 133 -8.10 -2.99 -11.73
N ILE A 134 -6.96 -2.53 -11.21
CA ILE A 134 -6.88 -1.84 -9.93
C ILE A 134 -7.19 -0.38 -10.19
N LYS A 135 -8.19 0.17 -9.50
CA LYS A 135 -8.70 1.51 -9.78
C LYS A 135 -8.50 2.42 -8.58
N PHE A 136 -8.10 3.64 -8.87
CA PHE A 136 -7.91 4.71 -7.90
C PHE A 136 -8.69 5.94 -8.33
N ARG A 137 -9.31 6.65 -7.39
CA ARG A 137 -9.95 7.95 -7.63
C ARG A 137 -9.91 8.84 -6.39
N ASN A 138 -10.33 10.09 -6.55
CA ASN A 138 -10.46 11.07 -5.47
C ASN A 138 -9.16 11.23 -4.65
N ILE A 139 -8.02 11.22 -5.33
CA ILE A 139 -6.72 11.32 -4.67
C ILE A 139 -6.49 12.78 -4.26
N ALA A 140 -6.31 12.99 -2.96
CA ALA A 140 -6.09 14.31 -2.37
C ALA A 140 -5.01 14.22 -1.29
N ILE A 141 -4.15 15.23 -1.27
CA ILE A 141 -3.05 15.37 -0.31
C ILE A 141 -3.28 16.67 0.47
N LYS A 142 -2.98 16.62 1.77
CA LYS A 142 -2.89 17.79 2.63
C LYS A 142 -1.54 17.72 3.34
N GLU A 143 -0.73 18.75 3.15
CA GLU A 143 0.49 18.97 3.91
C GLU A 143 0.15 19.32 5.37
N LEU A 144 0.99 18.87 6.30
CA LEU A 144 0.74 18.91 7.75
C LEU A 144 1.74 19.84 8.43
#